data_AF-A0A925N1X9-F1
#
_entry.id   AF-A0A925N1X9-F1
#
_cell.length_a   1.000
_cell.length_b   1.000
_cell.length_c   1.000
_cell.angle_alpha   90.00
_cell.angle_beta   90.00
_cell.angle_gamma   90.00
#
_symmetry.space_group_name_H-M   'P 1'
#
loop_
_entity.id
_entity.type
_entity.pdbx_description
1 polymer ?
#
loop_
_entity_poly.entity_id
_entity_poly.type
_entity_poly.pdbx_seq_one_letter_code
_entity_poly.pdbx_strand_id
1 'polypeptide(L)'
;MLKARSQIMLIGWEFDTRILLDEAPEDGAPAKLGPFISWLANTRPDVTIHMLNWDVGALKLLGRGTTIFRLMRWAKSRQIFFKLDGAHPFGASHHQKIVVIDDALAFCGGIDMTAARWDTRAHKDGDKRRRRPTTRRRYCPWHDATMAVDGDAARALGELSRERWEIAGGEPIAA
;
A
#
# COMPACT_ATOMS: atom_id res chain seq x y z
N MET A 1 -6.31 8.96 4.50
CA MET A 1 -5.07 9.48 3.86
C MET A 1 -5.17 10.97 3.51
N LEU A 2 -6.22 11.45 2.84
CA LEU A 2 -6.36 12.89 2.53
C LEU A 2 -6.34 13.81 3.75
N LYS A 3 -6.78 13.30 4.91
CA LYS A 3 -6.79 14.02 6.20
C LYS A 3 -5.49 13.86 7.00
N ALA A 4 -4.50 13.13 6.48
CA ALA A 4 -3.22 12.95 7.16
C ALA A 4 -2.51 14.30 7.38
N ARG A 5 -1.75 14.39 8.46
CA ARG A 5 -1.08 15.63 8.88
C ARG A 5 0.44 15.51 8.92
N SER A 6 0.98 14.32 9.21
CA SER A 6 2.42 14.12 9.35
C SER A 6 2.91 12.91 8.57
N GLN A 7 2.23 11.77 8.68
CA GLN A 7 2.81 10.50 8.24
C GLN A 7 1.77 9.48 7.81
N ILE A 8 2.11 8.76 6.76
CA ILE A 8 1.42 7.55 6.32
C ILE A 8 2.47 6.44 6.20
N MET A 9 2.25 5.31 6.87
CA MET A 9 3.06 4.10 6.70
C MET A 9 2.21 3.00 6.05
N LEU A 10 2.76 2.38 5.01
CA LEU A 10 2.14 1.32 4.22
C LEU A 10 3.05 0.10 4.25
N ILE A 11 2.62 -0.94 4.94
CA ILE A 11 3.34 -2.20 5.09
C ILE A 11 2.54 -3.26 4.34
N GLY A 12 3.14 -3.94 3.37
CA GLY A 12 2.42 -4.89 2.51
C GLY A 12 3.27 -6.06 2.04
N TRP A 13 2.60 -7.18 1.75
CA TRP A 13 3.24 -8.29 1.05
C TRP A 13 3.41 -7.94 -0.43
N GLU A 14 2.46 -7.20 -1.01
CA GLU A 14 2.57 -6.73 -2.39
C GLU A 14 1.79 -5.44 -2.67
N PHE A 15 2.47 -4.37 -3.10
CA PHE A 15 1.83 -3.19 -3.69
C PHE A 15 1.78 -3.28 -5.22
N ASP A 16 0.59 -3.24 -5.82
CA ASP A 16 0.42 -3.01 -7.26
C ASP A 16 -0.09 -1.59 -7.50
N THR A 17 0.82 -0.67 -7.84
CA THR A 17 0.51 0.76 -8.06
C THR A 17 -0.50 1.04 -9.19
N ARG A 18 -0.94 0.02 -9.92
CA ARG A 18 -1.84 0.15 -11.08
C ARG A 18 -3.29 -0.22 -10.74
N ILE A 19 -3.56 -0.76 -9.55
CA ILE A 19 -4.94 -1.01 -9.12
C ILE A 19 -5.73 0.28 -8.99
N LEU A 20 -7.04 0.16 -9.14
CA LEU A 20 -7.98 1.20 -8.74
C LEU A 20 -8.11 1.14 -7.22
N LEU A 21 -7.80 2.25 -6.57
CA LEU A 21 -8.04 2.48 -5.16
C LEU A 21 -9.49 2.94 -4.94
N ASP A 22 -9.96 3.80 -5.84
CA ASP A 22 -11.33 4.30 -5.91
C ASP A 22 -11.80 4.20 -7.37
N GLU A 23 -13.03 3.74 -7.61
CA GLU A 23 -13.61 3.64 -8.95
C GLU A 23 -14.09 5.00 -9.48
N ALA A 24 -14.53 5.90 -8.60
CA ALA A 24 -15.12 7.19 -8.96
C ALA A 24 -14.80 8.25 -7.89
N PRO A 25 -13.53 8.70 -7.80
CA PRO A 25 -13.14 9.69 -6.81
C PRO A 25 -13.85 11.03 -7.08
N GLU A 26 -14.58 11.53 -6.08
CA GLU A 26 -15.29 12.83 -6.13
C GLU A 26 -14.42 14.01 -5.67
N ASP A 27 -13.26 13.71 -5.09
CA ASP A 27 -12.33 14.65 -4.45
C ASP A 27 -11.23 15.17 -5.39
N GLY A 28 -11.29 14.82 -6.68
CA GLY A 28 -10.28 15.15 -7.69
C GLY A 28 -8.99 14.34 -7.57
N ALA A 29 -8.91 13.37 -6.64
CA ALA A 29 -7.74 12.52 -6.49
C ALA A 29 -7.68 11.48 -7.62
N PRO A 30 -6.48 11.03 -8.03
CA PRO A 30 -6.37 9.98 -9.03
C PRO A 30 -6.94 8.65 -8.55
N ALA A 31 -7.75 7.99 -9.37
CA ALA A 31 -8.38 6.70 -9.07
C ALA A 31 -7.38 5.55 -8.80
N LYS A 32 -6.18 5.60 -9.38
CA LYS A 32 -5.18 4.53 -9.26
C LYS A 32 -4.23 4.78 -8.09
N LEU A 33 -3.81 3.71 -7.41
CA LEU A 33 -2.93 3.79 -6.23
C LEU A 33 -1.63 4.59 -6.48
N GLY A 34 -0.87 4.28 -7.53
CA GLY A 34 0.41 4.95 -7.79
C GLY A 34 0.29 6.46 -8.08
N PRO A 35 -0.60 6.87 -8.99
CA PRO A 35 -0.91 8.28 -9.21
C PRO A 35 -1.45 8.95 -7.96
N PHE A 36 -2.30 8.26 -7.18
CA PHE A 36 -2.82 8.76 -5.91
C PHE A 36 -1.70 9.08 -4.92
N ILE A 37 -0.77 8.15 -4.66
CA ILE A 37 0.36 8.39 -3.75
C ILE A 37 1.24 9.56 -4.23
N SER A 38 1.48 9.64 -5.54
CA SER A 38 2.27 10.74 -6.12
C SER A 38 1.57 12.09 -6.00
N TRP A 39 0.25 12.11 -6.23
CA TRP A 39 -0.59 13.29 -6.10
C TRP A 39 -0.74 13.73 -4.64
N LEU A 40 -0.86 12.77 -3.71
CA LEU A 40 -0.98 13.02 -2.29
C LEU A 40 0.27 13.70 -1.75
N ALA A 41 1.46 13.20 -2.09
CA ALA A 41 2.72 13.85 -1.72
C ALA A 41 2.80 15.30 -2.24
N ASN A 42 2.45 15.54 -3.51
CA ASN A 42 2.47 16.90 -4.07
C ASN A 42 1.44 17.85 -3.45
N THR A 43 0.29 17.34 -3.02
CA THR A 43 -0.82 18.15 -2.48
C THR A 43 -0.69 18.37 -0.98
N ARG A 44 0.11 17.53 -0.30
CA ARG A 44 0.33 17.58 1.15
C ARG A 44 1.84 17.58 1.43
N PRO A 45 2.53 18.72 1.24
CA PRO A 45 3.99 18.81 1.36
C PRO A 45 4.52 18.42 2.74
N ASP A 46 3.70 18.56 3.79
CA ASP A 46 4.07 18.24 5.17
C ASP A 46 3.86 16.75 5.54
N VAL A 47 3.27 15.96 4.64
CA VAL A 47 3.02 14.53 4.87
C VAL A 47 4.12 13.70 4.24
N THR A 48 4.71 12.81 5.04
CA THR A 48 5.63 11.77 4.58
C THR A 48 4.89 10.45 4.36
N ILE A 49 5.33 9.67 3.38
CA ILE A 49 4.72 8.39 2.98
C ILE A 49 5.82 7.33 2.93
N HIS A 50 5.77 6.38 3.86
CA HIS A 50 6.67 5.24 3.93
C HIS A 50 5.97 4.00 3.39
N MET A 51 6.63 3.27 2.49
CA MET A 51 6.07 2.10 1.83
C MET A 51 7.06 0.94 1.91
N LEU A 52 6.73 -0.09 2.68
CA LEU A 52 7.55 -1.29 2.84
C LEU A 52 6.89 -2.48 2.15
N ASN A 53 7.53 -2.99 1.11
CA ASN A 53 7.03 -4.09 0.30
C ASN A 53 7.94 -5.32 0.41
N TRP A 54 7.39 -6.52 0.47
CA TRP A 54 8.20 -7.74 0.47
C TRP A 54 9.00 -7.92 -0.85
N ASP A 55 10.27 -8.36 -0.75
CA ASP A 55 11.28 -8.34 -1.81
C ASP A 55 11.06 -9.35 -2.96
N VAL A 56 10.64 -10.59 -2.66
CA VAL A 56 10.40 -11.63 -3.69
C VAL A 56 9.11 -11.35 -4.47
N GLY A 57 8.12 -10.73 -3.82
CA GLY A 57 6.96 -10.14 -4.51
C GLY A 57 7.37 -9.05 -5.49
N ALA A 58 8.50 -8.37 -5.23
CA ALA A 58 9.01 -7.31 -6.07
C ALA A 58 9.80 -7.75 -7.30
N LEU A 59 10.26 -9.00 -7.39
CA LEU A 59 10.80 -9.53 -8.65
C LEU A 59 9.75 -9.49 -9.78
N LYS A 60 8.46 -9.57 -9.41
CA LYS A 60 7.34 -9.35 -10.35
C LYS A 60 7.16 -7.89 -10.77
N LEU A 61 7.72 -6.89 -10.06
CA LEU A 61 7.64 -5.48 -10.44
C LEU A 61 8.39 -5.17 -11.74
N LEU A 62 9.45 -5.93 -12.06
CA LEU A 62 10.18 -5.79 -13.33
C LEU A 62 9.29 -6.15 -14.54
N GLY A 63 8.29 -7.02 -14.36
CA GLY A 63 7.27 -7.31 -15.37
C GLY A 63 6.12 -6.29 -15.44
N ARG A 64 6.13 -5.23 -14.63
CA ARG A 64 5.00 -4.29 -14.44
C ARG A 64 5.23 -2.91 -15.07
N GLY A 65 5.88 -2.86 -16.23
CA GLY A 65 5.93 -1.70 -17.14
C GLY A 65 6.11 -0.35 -16.43
N THR A 66 5.05 0.47 -16.40
CA THR A 66 5.04 1.83 -15.82
C THR A 66 5.44 1.93 -14.34
N THR A 67 5.48 0.81 -13.62
CA THR A 67 5.84 0.80 -12.19
C THR A 67 7.29 1.23 -11.97
N ILE A 68 8.22 0.82 -12.85
CA ILE A 68 9.64 1.19 -12.74
C ILE A 68 9.82 2.71 -12.83
N PHE A 69 9.18 3.35 -13.81
CA PHE A 69 9.21 4.81 -13.95
C PHE A 69 8.66 5.55 -12.74
N ARG A 70 7.65 4.97 -12.06
CA ARG A 70 7.10 5.54 -10.83
C ARG A 70 8.02 5.39 -9.65
N LEU A 71 8.61 4.22 -9.46
CA LEU A 71 9.61 4.01 -8.41
C LEU A 71 10.80 4.96 -8.58
N MET A 72 11.27 5.18 -9.81
CA MET A 72 12.31 6.18 -10.09
C MET A 72 11.86 7.61 -9.74
N ARG A 73 10.59 7.96 -9.97
CA ARG A 73 10.04 9.26 -9.56
C ARG A 73 9.95 9.37 -8.04
N TRP A 74 9.53 8.30 -7.35
CA TRP A 74 9.44 8.26 -5.89
C TRP A 74 10.81 8.33 -5.23
N ALA A 75 11.82 7.68 -5.80
CA ALA A 75 13.20 7.79 -5.34
C ALA A 75 13.77 9.23 -5.39
N LYS A 76 13.19 10.11 -6.21
CA LYS A 76 13.54 11.55 -6.26
C LYS A 76 12.66 12.41 -5.35
N SER A 77 11.61 11.85 -4.76
CA SER A 77 10.73 12.56 -3.84
C SER A 77 11.41 12.71 -2.48
N ARG A 78 11.18 13.85 -1.81
CA ARG A 78 11.59 14.05 -0.41
C ARG A 78 10.57 13.52 0.60
N GLN A 79 9.41 13.09 0.12
CA GLN A 79 8.27 12.69 0.95
C GLN A 79 7.91 11.22 0.80
N ILE A 80 8.30 10.57 -0.31
CA ILE A 80 7.93 9.17 -0.57
C ILE A 80 9.15 8.29 -0.39
N PHE A 81 9.12 7.45 0.62
CA PHE A 81 10.17 6.50 0.94
C PHE A 81 9.64 5.10 0.63
N PHE A 82 10.19 4.45 -0.40
CA PHE A 82 9.81 3.11 -0.81
C PHE A 82 10.98 2.15 -0.58
N LYS A 83 10.71 1.01 0.07
CA LYS A 83 11.74 0.02 0.38
C LYS A 83 11.23 -1.41 0.16
N LEU A 84 12.16 -2.27 -0.22
CA LEU A 84 11.95 -3.70 -0.31
C LEU A 84 12.48 -4.37 0.96
N ASP A 85 11.64 -5.20 1.58
CA ASP A 85 11.96 -5.97 2.78
C ASP A 85 12.37 -7.38 2.39
N GLY A 86 13.69 -7.65 2.50
CA GLY A 86 14.30 -8.98 2.43
C GLY A 86 14.85 -9.45 3.78
N ALA A 87 14.52 -8.77 4.88
CA ALA A 87 15.00 -9.08 6.22
C ALA A 87 14.14 -10.18 6.84
N HIS A 88 14.25 -11.38 6.27
CA HIS A 88 13.60 -12.60 6.73
C HIS A 88 14.40 -13.84 6.27
N PRO A 89 14.24 -15.00 6.94
CA PRO A 89 14.89 -16.23 6.50
C PRO A 89 14.55 -16.59 5.05
N PHE A 90 15.44 -17.35 4.41
CA PHE A 90 15.20 -17.88 3.08
C PHE A 90 13.92 -18.72 3.07
N GLY A 91 13.03 -18.46 2.11
CA GLY A 91 11.73 -19.12 1.99
C GLY A 91 10.62 -18.55 2.88
N ALA A 92 10.93 -17.62 3.78
CA ALA A 92 9.93 -16.89 4.57
C ALA A 92 9.41 -15.66 3.81
N SER A 93 8.37 -15.02 4.35
CA SER A 93 7.86 -13.75 3.84
C SER A 93 7.41 -12.83 4.96
N HIS A 94 7.54 -11.53 4.73
CA HIS A 94 6.77 -10.53 5.46
C HIS A 94 5.34 -10.49 4.88
N HIS A 95 4.35 -10.97 5.64
CA HIS A 95 2.97 -11.14 5.17
C HIS A 95 1.97 -10.16 5.80
N GLN A 96 2.44 -9.13 6.52
CA GLN A 96 1.56 -8.14 7.15
C GLN A 96 1.00 -7.18 6.08
N LYS A 97 -0.24 -6.72 6.28
CA LYS A 97 -0.88 -5.68 5.48
C LYS A 97 -1.41 -4.63 6.45
N ILE A 98 -0.66 -3.55 6.58
CA ILE A 98 -0.91 -2.50 7.57
C ILE A 98 -0.88 -1.14 6.87
N VAL A 99 -1.84 -0.29 7.22
CA VAL A 99 -1.80 1.14 6.91
C VAL A 99 -1.87 1.88 8.23
N VAL A 100 -0.92 2.77 8.52
CA VAL A 100 -0.97 3.66 9.68
C VAL A 100 -1.00 5.10 9.19
N ILE A 101 -1.86 5.93 9.79
CA ILE A 101 -2.01 7.35 9.48
C ILE A 101 -1.88 8.13 10.78
N ASP A 102 -0.81 8.94 10.86
CA ASP A 102 -0.47 9.82 11.99
C ASP A 102 -0.52 9.15 13.38
N ASP A 103 -0.27 7.84 13.48
CA ASP A 103 -0.49 6.99 14.67
C ASP A 103 -1.90 7.09 15.31
N ALA A 104 -2.83 7.74 14.62
CA ALA A 104 -4.18 8.02 15.10
C ALA A 104 -5.22 7.04 14.54
N LEU A 105 -4.97 6.52 13.34
CA LEU A 105 -5.84 5.56 12.66
C LEU A 105 -4.97 4.52 11.95
N ALA A 106 -5.28 3.25 12.14
CA ALA A 106 -4.62 2.17 11.44
C ALA A 106 -5.60 1.16 10.85
N PHE A 107 -5.18 0.48 9.78
CA PHE A 107 -5.87 -0.63 9.15
C PHE A 107 -4.97 -1.85 9.17
N CYS A 108 -5.51 -3.02 9.52
CA CYS A 108 -4.77 -4.28 9.56
C CYS A 108 -5.68 -5.44 9.12
N GLY A 109 -5.18 -6.37 8.29
CA GLY A 109 -5.99 -7.50 7.83
C GLY A 109 -5.39 -8.32 6.72
N GLY A 110 -6.25 -9.08 6.01
CA GLY A 110 -5.86 -9.95 4.90
C GLY A 110 -5.80 -9.26 3.52
N ILE A 111 -6.43 -8.08 3.41
CA ILE A 111 -6.56 -7.36 2.13
C ILE A 111 -5.31 -6.53 1.84
N ASP A 112 -4.58 -6.93 0.81
CA ASP A 112 -3.40 -6.21 0.31
C ASP A 112 -3.75 -5.21 -0.80
N MET A 113 -2.91 -4.19 -1.00
CA MET A 113 -3.06 -3.19 -2.05
C MET A 113 -2.53 -3.70 -3.40
N THR A 114 -3.05 -4.84 -3.84
CA THR A 114 -2.69 -5.47 -5.11
C THR A 114 -3.91 -6.03 -5.86
N ALA A 115 -3.71 -6.41 -7.12
CA ALA A 115 -4.73 -6.95 -7.97
C ALA A 115 -5.37 -8.22 -7.38
N ALA A 116 -6.62 -8.47 -7.77
CA ALA A 116 -7.41 -9.63 -7.37
C ALA A 116 -7.88 -9.67 -5.90
N ARG A 117 -7.91 -8.50 -5.22
CA ARG A 117 -8.41 -8.37 -3.83
C ARG A 117 -9.75 -7.63 -3.71
N TRP A 118 -10.09 -6.79 -4.69
CA TRP A 118 -11.33 -6.03 -4.68
C TRP A 118 -12.54 -6.94 -4.97
N ASP A 119 -13.57 -6.85 -4.13
CA ASP A 119 -14.86 -7.52 -4.33
C ASP A 119 -15.96 -6.79 -3.52
N THR A 120 -17.20 -7.28 -3.64
CA THR A 120 -18.35 -6.82 -2.85
C THR A 120 -18.95 -7.98 -2.07
N ARG A 121 -19.76 -7.69 -1.04
CA ARG A 121 -20.46 -8.71 -0.23
C ARG A 121 -21.30 -9.69 -1.04
N ALA A 122 -21.77 -9.29 -2.22
CA ALA A 122 -22.58 -10.14 -3.09
C ALA A 122 -21.77 -11.20 -3.85
N HIS A 123 -20.43 -11.05 -3.92
CA HIS A 123 -19.52 -11.97 -4.62
C HIS A 123 -19.99 -12.40 -6.03
N LYS A 124 -20.69 -11.50 -6.75
CA LYS A 124 -21.35 -11.83 -8.02
C LYS A 124 -20.39 -12.49 -9.00
N ASP A 125 -20.80 -13.60 -9.57
CA ASP A 125 -20.03 -14.23 -10.63
C ASP A 125 -19.91 -13.30 -11.84
N GLY A 126 -18.72 -13.29 -12.45
CA GLY A 126 -18.47 -12.49 -13.64
C GLY A 126 -18.54 -10.97 -13.48
N ASP A 127 -18.49 -10.41 -12.26
CA ASP A 127 -18.48 -8.95 -12.04
C ASP A 127 -17.44 -8.28 -12.95
N LYS A 128 -17.90 -7.32 -13.75
CA LYS A 128 -17.09 -6.66 -14.79
C LYS A 128 -15.95 -5.82 -14.21
N ARG A 129 -16.04 -5.43 -12.94
CA ARG A 129 -15.05 -4.62 -12.20
C ARG A 129 -13.85 -5.44 -11.73
N ARG A 130 -14.03 -6.75 -11.47
CA ARG A 130 -12.95 -7.66 -11.07
C ARG A 130 -12.01 -7.97 -12.23
N ARG A 131 -11.11 -7.03 -12.56
CA ARG A 131 -10.12 -7.16 -13.64
C ARG A 131 -8.72 -6.86 -13.17
N ARG A 132 -7.75 -7.65 -13.65
CA ARG A 132 -6.32 -7.36 -13.41
C ARG A 132 -5.88 -6.12 -14.21
N PRO A 133 -5.04 -5.23 -13.64
CA PRO A 133 -4.66 -3.96 -14.29
C PRO A 133 -4.04 -4.10 -15.68
N THR A 134 -3.18 -5.10 -15.90
CA THR A 134 -2.50 -5.31 -17.19
C THR A 134 -3.30 -6.19 -18.13
N THR A 135 -3.57 -7.42 -17.72
CA THR A 135 -4.12 -8.44 -18.64
C THR A 135 -5.60 -8.25 -18.92
N ARG A 136 -6.29 -7.37 -18.16
CA ARG A 136 -7.76 -7.19 -18.16
C ARG A 136 -8.55 -8.48 -17.90
N ARG A 137 -7.86 -9.59 -17.60
CA ARG A 137 -8.47 -10.88 -17.27
C ARG A 137 -9.29 -10.72 -16.01
N ARG A 138 -10.48 -11.32 -16.03
CA ARG A 138 -11.34 -11.39 -14.85
C ARG A 138 -10.74 -12.34 -13.82
N TYR A 139 -11.00 -12.06 -12.55
CA TYR A 139 -10.67 -12.96 -11.45
C TYR A 139 -11.94 -13.38 -10.70
N CYS A 140 -11.86 -14.53 -10.03
CA CYS A 140 -12.93 -15.11 -9.22
C CYS A 140 -13.25 -14.21 -8.00
N PRO A 141 -14.38 -14.44 -7.31
CA PRO A 141 -14.65 -13.75 -6.07
C PRO A 141 -13.52 -13.86 -5.05
N TRP A 142 -13.37 -12.82 -4.23
CA TRP A 142 -12.40 -12.75 -3.14
C TRP A 142 -13.12 -12.39 -1.85
N HIS A 143 -13.07 -13.27 -0.85
CA HIS A 143 -13.65 -13.05 0.46
C HIS A 143 -12.53 -12.86 1.49
N ASP A 144 -12.60 -11.78 2.25
CA ASP A 144 -11.54 -11.40 3.19
C ASP A 144 -12.05 -10.34 4.18
N ALA A 145 -11.23 -10.02 5.19
CA ALA A 145 -11.53 -9.02 6.20
C ALA A 145 -10.30 -8.16 6.55
N THR A 146 -10.58 -6.89 6.82
CA THR A 146 -9.63 -5.91 7.35
C THR A 146 -10.34 -5.08 8.41
N MET A 147 -9.66 -4.80 9.52
CA MET A 147 -10.16 -3.93 10.58
C MET A 147 -9.56 -2.53 10.45
N ALA A 148 -10.33 -1.54 10.88
CA ALA A 148 -9.84 -0.19 11.16
C ALA A 148 -9.85 0.00 12.69
N VAL A 149 -8.75 0.49 13.24
CA VAL A 149 -8.56 0.70 14.68
C VAL A 149 -7.99 2.10 14.94
N ASP A 150 -8.31 2.67 16.09
CA ASP A 150 -7.81 3.97 16.57
C ASP A 150 -7.19 3.86 17.97
N GLY A 151 -6.72 4.99 18.49
CA GLY A 151 -6.15 5.10 19.84
C GLY A 151 -4.89 4.24 20.03
N ASP A 152 -4.82 3.54 21.16
CA ASP A 152 -3.63 2.77 21.54
C ASP A 152 -3.34 1.63 20.56
N ALA A 153 -4.37 1.05 19.94
CA ALA A 153 -4.19 0.01 18.93
C ALA A 153 -3.55 0.56 17.64
N ALA A 154 -3.92 1.77 17.22
CA ALA A 154 -3.28 2.42 16.07
C ALA A 154 -1.82 2.77 16.37
N ARG A 155 -1.52 3.26 17.58
CA ARG A 155 -0.15 3.56 18.01
C ARG A 155 0.73 2.32 18.04
N ALA A 156 0.24 1.21 18.59
CA ALA A 156 0.96 -0.06 18.60
C ALA A 156 1.26 -0.58 17.18
N LEU A 157 0.32 -0.42 16.24
CA LEU A 157 0.57 -0.73 14.83
C LEU A 157 1.58 0.24 14.18
N GLY A 158 1.62 1.49 14.61
CA GLY A 158 2.63 2.48 14.22
C GLY A 158 4.03 2.06 14.68
N GLU A 159 4.17 1.71 15.96
CA GLU A 159 5.41 1.19 16.54
C GLU A 159 5.91 -0.05 15.79
N LEU A 160 5.03 -1.04 15.57
CA LEU A 160 5.34 -2.25 14.80
C LEU A 160 5.80 -1.91 13.36
N SER A 161 5.14 -0.94 12.71
CA SER A 161 5.48 -0.53 11.34
C SER A 161 6.85 0.13 11.26
N ARG A 162 7.22 0.95 12.25
CA ARG A 162 8.54 1.57 12.36
C ARG A 162 9.63 0.56 12.67
N GLU A 163 9.40 -0.34 13.63
CA GLU A 163 10.33 -1.43 13.94
C GLU A 163 10.61 -2.28 12.69
N ARG A 164 9.55 -2.65 11.95
CA ARG A 164 9.70 -3.41 10.71
C ARG A 164 10.49 -2.64 9.64
N TRP A 165 10.26 -1.34 9.52
CA TRP A 165 10.99 -0.48 8.59
C TRP A 165 12.49 -0.44 8.90
N GLU A 166 12.85 -0.31 10.18
CA GLU A 166 14.24 -0.34 10.64
C GLU A 166 14.88 -1.72 10.41
N ILE A 167 14.17 -2.81 10.72
CA ILE A 167 14.64 -4.19 10.45
C ILE A 167 14.94 -4.40 8.97
N ALA A 168 14.13 -3.83 8.08
CA ALA A 168 14.37 -3.89 6.64
C ALA A 168 15.58 -3.05 6.19
N GLY A 169 16.19 -2.27 7.09
CA GLY A 169 17.34 -1.39 6.86
C GLY A 169 16.95 0.04 6.45
N GLY A 170 15.74 0.48 6.80
CA GLY A 170 15.31 1.86 6.63
C GLY A 170 15.85 2.75 7.75
N GLU A 171 16.01 4.05 7.48
CA GLU A 171 16.35 5.02 8.52
C GLU A 171 15.22 5.14 9.57
N PRO A 172 15.53 5.41 10.84
CA PRO A 172 14.54 5.57 11.88
C PRO A 172 13.47 6.61 11.52
N ILE A 173 12.22 6.25 11.80
CA ILE A 173 11.06 7.10 11.55
C ILE A 173 10.59 7.68 12.89
N ALA A 174 10.42 9.01 12.97
CA ALA A 174 9.85 9.63 14.17
C ALA A 174 8.37 9.25 14.36
N ALA A 175 7.96 9.12 15.62
CA ALA A 175 6.56 9.01 16.03
C ALA A 175 5.84 10.36 15.95
#